data_AF-A0A2S9FTC4-F1
#
_entry.id   AF-A0A2S9FTC4-F1
#
_cell.length_a   1.000
_cell.length_b   1.000
_cell.length_c   1.000
_cell.angle_alpha   90.00
_cell.angle_beta   90.00
_cell.angle_gamma   90.00
#
_symmetry.space_group_name_H-M   'P 1'
#
loop_
_entity.id
_entity.type
_entity.pdbx_description
1 polymer ?
#
loop_
_entity_poly.entity_id
_entity_poly.type
_entity_poly.pdbx_seq_one_letter_code
_entity_poly.pdbx_strand_id
1 'polypeptide(L)'
;CPPIGHISPLLNVARGLVARGDRVTILTSARHADKIRAVGAEPRPLPFGADYDDSAFDAELPGRAETSGIARINFDVEHVFVHPLPHQF
;
A
#
# COMPACT_ATOMS: atom_id res chain seq x y z
N CYS A 1 -8.22 11.31 -1.24
CA CYS A 1 -8.31 10.57 0.04
C CYS A 1 -6.91 10.15 0.43
N PRO A 2 -6.37 10.51 1.60
CA PRO A 2 -5.03 10.04 1.94
C PRO A 2 -5.10 8.54 2.27
N PRO A 3 -4.21 7.70 1.72
CA PRO A 3 -4.18 6.26 1.94
C PRO A 3 -3.85 5.87 3.39
N ILE A 4 -3.43 6.83 4.23
CA ILE A 4 -3.31 6.66 5.70
C ILE A 4 -4.63 6.17 6.31
N GLY A 5 -5.77 6.49 5.71
CA GLY A 5 -7.09 6.02 6.17
C GLY A 5 -7.27 4.50 6.13
N HIS A 6 -6.49 3.77 5.32
CA HIS A 6 -6.71 2.34 5.10
C HIS A 6 -5.95 1.43 6.08
N ILE A 7 -4.81 1.87 6.63
CA ILE A 7 -3.99 1.01 7.50
C ILE A 7 -4.54 0.91 8.93
N SER A 8 -5.09 1.99 9.48
CA SER A 8 -5.55 2.02 10.88
C SER A 8 -6.64 0.99 11.19
N PRO A 9 -7.67 0.78 10.36
CA PRO A 9 -8.65 -0.30 10.56
C PRO A 9 -8.01 -1.69 10.55
N LEU A 10 -7.06 -1.95 9.63
CA LEU A 10 -6.35 -3.23 9.54
C LEU A 10 -5.50 -3.51 10.78
N LEU A 11 -4.85 -2.48 11.34
CA LEU A 11 -4.08 -2.61 12.59
C LEU A 11 -4.97 -2.97 13.79
N ASN A 12 -6.20 -2.44 13.85
CA ASN A 12 -7.14 -2.80 14.90
C ASN A 12 -7.62 -4.25 14.77
N VAL A 13 -7.92 -4.69 13.55
CA VAL A 13 -8.26 -6.10 13.30
C VAL A 13 -7.08 -7.00 13.70
N ALA A 14 -5.88 -6.69 13.22
CA ALA A 14 -4.67 -7.46 13.51
C ALA A 14 -4.40 -7.57 15.02
N ARG A 15 -4.59 -6.49 15.79
CA ARG A 15 -4.45 -6.53 17.26
C ARG A 15 -5.39 -7.55 17.90
N GLY A 16 -6.66 -7.57 17.50
CA GLY A 16 -7.63 -8.55 18.00
C GLY A 16 -7.28 -9.98 17.58
N LEU A 17 -6.82 -10.15 16.34
CA LEU A 17 -6.40 -11.43 15.81
C LEU A 17 -5.16 -11.98 16.53
N VAL A 18 -4.17 -11.15 16.84
CA VAL A 18 -2.98 -11.54 17.61
C VAL A 18 -3.37 -11.86 19.06
N ALA A 19 -4.22 -11.05 19.69
CA ALA A 19 -4.65 -11.27 21.07
C ALA A 19 -5.38 -12.62 21.27
N ARG A 20 -6.01 -13.16 20.22
CA ARG A 20 -6.65 -14.49 20.25
C ARG A 20 -5.67 -15.66 20.03
N GLY A 21 -4.40 -15.38 19.71
CA GLY A 21 -3.33 -16.36 19.54
C GLY A 21 -2.94 -16.65 18.09
N ASP A 22 -3.47 -15.93 17.10
CA ASP A 22 -3.14 -16.19 15.70
C ASP A 22 -1.85 -15.51 15.26
N ARG A 23 -1.18 -16.16 14.31
CA ARG A 23 -0.08 -15.55 13.56
C ARG A 23 -0.65 -14.68 12.44
N VAL A 24 -0.40 -13.39 12.52
CA VAL A 24 -0.90 -12.39 11.56
C VAL A 24 0.26 -11.81 10.77
N THR A 25 0.15 -11.84 9.44
CA THR A 25 1.07 -11.17 8.52
C THR A 25 0.30 -10.10 7.75
N ILE A 26 0.88 -8.90 7.62
CA ILE A 26 0.29 -7.79 6.86
C ILE A 26 1.18 -7.47 5.67
N LEU A 27 0.62 -7.63 4.46
CA LEU A 27 1.25 -7.25 3.20
C LEU A 27 0.90 -5.79 2.86
N THR A 28 1.87 -4.87 2.93
CA THR A 28 1.68 -3.45 2.60
C THR A 28 3.02 -2.74 2.44
N SER A 29 3.02 -1.41 2.31
CA SER A 29 4.24 -0.60 2.24
C SER A 29 5.18 -0.83 3.42
N ALA A 30 6.49 -0.84 3.15
CA ALA A 30 7.52 -0.92 4.19
C ALA A 30 7.41 0.21 5.23
N ARG A 31 6.83 1.36 4.84
CA ARG A 31 6.60 2.54 5.70
C ARG A 31 5.72 2.27 6.92
N HIS A 32 4.99 1.15 6.94
CA HIS A 32 4.10 0.78 8.05
C HIS A 32 4.68 -0.29 8.97
N ALA A 33 5.89 -0.78 8.72
CA ALA A 33 6.47 -1.92 9.43
C ALA A 33 6.46 -1.75 10.97
N ASP A 34 6.79 -0.56 11.47
CA ASP A 34 6.83 -0.32 12.92
C ASP A 34 5.44 -0.33 13.56
N LYS A 35 4.43 0.22 12.86
CA LYS A 35 3.04 0.19 13.31
C LYS A 35 2.49 -1.24 13.33
N ILE A 36 2.90 -2.07 12.36
CA ILE A 36 2.51 -3.49 12.27
C ILE A 36 3.15 -4.29 13.42
N ARG A 37 4.45 -4.10 13.67
CA ARG A 37 5.14 -4.73 14.80
C ARG A 37 4.55 -4.32 16.14
N ALA A 38 4.15 -3.05 16.28
CA ALA A 38 3.54 -2.53 17.51
C ALA A 38 2.22 -3.21 17.89
N VAL A 39 1.50 -3.84 16.94
CA VAL A 39 0.29 -4.63 17.22
C VAL A 39 0.56 -6.14 17.30
N GLY A 40 1.84 -6.55 17.28
CA GLY A 40 2.26 -7.96 17.37
C GLY A 40 2.13 -8.75 16.08
N ALA A 41 1.90 -8.08 14.94
CA ALA A 41 1.83 -8.72 13.62
C ALA A 41 3.19 -8.68 12.90
N GLU A 42 3.36 -9.54 11.89
CA GLU A 42 4.56 -9.61 11.04
C GLU A 42 4.39 -8.72 9.79
N PRO A 43 5.28 -7.74 9.55
CA PRO A 43 5.24 -6.96 8.32
C PRO A 43 5.83 -7.75 7.15
N ARG A 44 5.08 -7.80 6.04
CA ARG A 44 5.57 -8.25 4.74
C ARG A 44 5.54 -7.04 3.79
N PRO A 45 6.70 -6.45 3.44
CA PRO A 45 6.70 -5.33 2.51
C PRO A 45 6.33 -5.80 1.10
N LEU A 46 5.57 -4.99 0.38
CA LEU A 46 5.44 -5.14 -1.07
C LEU A 46 6.82 -4.95 -1.73
N PRO A 47 7.14 -5.68 -2.82
CA PRO A 47 8.33 -5.42 -3.61
C PRO A 47 8.34 -3.98 -4.14
N PHE A 48 9.53 -3.45 -4.44
CA PHE A 48 9.71 -2.07 -4.92
C PHE A 48 8.79 -1.71 -6.11
N GLY A 49 8.53 -2.66 -7.03
CA GLY A 49 7.62 -2.44 -8.17
C GLY A 49 6.13 -2.35 -7.83
N ALA A 50 5.74 -2.48 -6.56
CA ALA A 50 4.37 -2.37 -6.07
C ALA A 50 4.21 -1.50 -4.82
N ASP A 51 5.30 -0.95 -4.27
CA ASP A 51 5.31 -0.08 -3.09
C ASP A 51 5.55 1.38 -3.50
N TYR A 52 4.54 2.04 -4.05
CA TYR A 52 4.63 3.43 -4.50
C TYR A 52 4.42 4.45 -3.39
N ASP A 53 5.11 5.60 -3.51
CA ASP A 53 4.82 6.79 -2.71
C ASP A 53 3.71 7.62 -3.35
N ASP A 54 2.54 7.66 -2.72
CA ASP A 54 1.41 8.44 -3.21
C ASP A 54 1.67 9.96 -3.21
N SER A 55 2.66 10.42 -2.43
CA SER A 55 3.09 11.82 -2.42
C SER A 55 4.07 12.17 -3.56
N ALA A 56 4.61 11.16 -4.27
CA ALA A 56 5.62 11.35 -5.31
C ALA A 56 5.21 10.80 -6.69
N PHE A 57 3.93 10.48 -6.90
CA PHE A 57 3.47 9.86 -8.15
C PHE A 57 3.89 10.59 -9.44
N ASP A 58 3.87 11.92 -9.48
CA ASP A 58 4.29 12.65 -10.69
C ASP A 58 5.79 12.53 -10.97
N ALA A 59 6.61 12.31 -9.94
CA ALA A 59 8.04 12.05 -10.07
C ALA A 59 8.35 10.59 -10.40
N GLU A 60 7.56 9.65 -9.86
CA GLU A 60 7.77 8.20 -10.00
C GLU A 60 7.11 7.60 -11.25
N LEU A 61 6.13 8.28 -11.84
CA LEU A 61 5.38 7.80 -13.01
C LEU A 61 5.55 8.78 -14.19
N PRO A 62 6.56 8.56 -15.05
CA PRO A 62 6.79 9.39 -16.24
C PRO A 62 5.54 9.49 -17.12
N GLY A 63 5.26 10.69 -17.63
CA GLY A 63 4.07 10.96 -18.44
C GLY A 63 2.79 11.11 -17.62
N ARG A 64 2.82 10.86 -16.30
CA ARG A 64 1.70 11.19 -15.42
C ARG A 64 1.41 12.68 -15.54
N ALA A 65 2.29 13.58 -15.08
CA ALA A 65 2.03 15.03 -14.99
C ALA A 65 1.39 15.70 -16.23
N GLU A 66 1.55 15.13 -17.43
CA GLU A 66 0.97 15.60 -18.69
C GLU A 66 -0.52 15.27 -18.91
N THR A 67 -1.12 14.36 -18.13
CA THR A 67 -2.54 14.00 -18.27
C THR A 67 -3.47 14.79 -17.33
N SER A 68 -4.79 14.74 -17.55
CA SER A 68 -5.78 15.41 -16.68
C SER A 68 -7.15 14.75 -16.77
N GLY A 69 -8.06 15.07 -15.85
CA GLY A 69 -9.44 14.57 -15.85
C GLY A 69 -9.53 13.04 -15.91
N ILE A 70 -10.31 12.51 -16.85
CA ILE A 70 -10.45 11.06 -17.05
C ILE A 70 -9.16 10.41 -17.53
N ALA A 71 -8.33 11.10 -18.33
CA ALA A 71 -7.06 10.56 -18.80
C ALA A 71 -6.08 10.32 -17.63
N ARG A 72 -6.09 11.21 -16.63
CA ARG A 72 -5.37 11.03 -15.36
C ARG A 72 -5.83 9.79 -14.61
N ILE A 73 -7.15 9.59 -14.50
CA ILE A 73 -7.71 8.43 -13.80
C ILE A 73 -7.32 7.13 -14.51
N ASN A 74 -7.44 7.07 -15.85
CA ASN A 74 -7.05 5.87 -16.60
C ASN A 74 -5.56 5.56 -16.47
N PHE A 75 -4.72 6.59 -16.56
CA PHE A 75 -3.28 6.46 -16.33
C PHE A 75 -2.99 5.87 -14.95
N ASP A 76 -3.62 6.42 -13.90
CA ASP A 76 -3.43 5.96 -12.52
C ASP A 76 -3.91 4.52 -12.33
N VAL A 77 -5.05 4.14 -12.91
CA VAL A 77 -5.54 2.74 -12.89
C VAL A 77 -4.52 1.79 -13.50
N GLU A 78 -4.04 2.11 -14.70
CA GLU A 78 -3.09 1.27 -15.42
C GLU A 78 -1.75 1.15 -14.67
N HIS A 79 -1.20 2.27 -14.21
CA HIS A 79 0.18 2.30 -13.71
C HIS A 79 0.31 2.03 -12.21
N VAL A 80 -0.70 2.39 -11.40
CA VAL A 80 -0.66 2.20 -9.93
C VAL A 80 -1.32 0.89 -9.51
N PHE A 81 -2.29 0.38 -10.28
CA PHE A 81 -3.03 -0.83 -9.90
C PHE A 81 -2.76 -2.01 -10.82
N VAL A 82 -2.81 -1.84 -12.15
CA VAL A 82 -2.72 -2.97 -13.10
C VAL A 82 -1.28 -3.43 -13.33
N HIS A 83 -0.37 -2.53 -13.71
CA HIS A 83 1.04 -2.85 -13.95
C HIS A 83 1.74 -3.50 -12.74
N PRO A 84 1.45 -3.12 -11.48
CA PRO A 84 2.10 -3.72 -10.32
C PRO A 84 1.57 -5.10 -9.93
N LEU A 85 0.43 -5.56 -10.46
CA LEU A 85 -0.18 -6.86 -10.10
C LEU A 85 0.80 -8.04 -10.13
N PRO A 86 1.69 -8.19 -11.14
CA PRO A 86 2.67 -9.27 -11.19
C PRO A 86 3.76 -9.19 -10.12
N HIS A 87 3.75 -8.19 -9.25
CA HIS A 87 4.69 -8.02 -8.15
C HIS A 87 4.02 -8.12 -6.77
N GLN A 88 2.71 -8.37 -6.70
CA GLN A 88 1.93 -8.38 -5.44
C GLN A 88 1.73 -9.78 -4.81
N PHE A 89 2.71 -10.67 -4.91
CA PHE A 89 2.66 -12.02 -4.33
C PHE A 89 3.91 -12.38 -3.52
#